data_AF-A0A2N6CIN1-F1
#
_entry.id   AF-A0A2N6CIN1-F1
#
_cell.length_a   1.000
_cell.length_b   1.000
_cell.length_c   1.000
_cell.angle_alpha   90.00
_cell.angle_beta   90.00
_cell.angle_gamma   90.00
#
_symmetry.space_group_name_H-M   'P 1'
#
loop_
_entity.id
_entity.type
_entity.pdbx_description
1 polymer ?
#
loop_
_entity_poly.entity_id
_entity_poly.type
_entity_poly.pdbx_seq_one_letter_code
_entity_poly.pdbx_strand_id
1 'polypeptide(L)' 'KPATAGWAARLDRALQTLDGLAFRDKRRLLQAAVVTIEADGRVMVSERELLRAVAAALHVPVVPASDNTN' A
#
# COMPACT_ATOMS: atom_id res chain seq x y z
N LYS A 1 12.31 5.67 -22.82
CA LYS A 1 10.96 6.22 -22.54
C LYS A 1 11.05 7.04 -21.25
N PRO A 2 11.03 8.39 -21.27
CA PRO A 2 11.31 9.21 -20.08
C PRO A 2 10.08 9.41 -19.17
N ALA A 3 8.99 8.66 -19.37
CA ALA A 3 7.76 8.77 -18.57
C ALA A 3 7.93 8.39 -17.08
N THR A 4 9.10 7.86 -16.71
CA THR A 4 9.48 7.52 -15.33
C THR A 4 10.38 8.57 -14.67
N ALA A 5 10.80 9.62 -15.37
CA ALA A 5 11.61 10.66 -14.74
C ALA A 5 10.79 11.34 -13.62
N GLY A 6 11.20 11.15 -12.37
CA GLY A 6 10.57 11.77 -11.19
C GLY A 6 9.30 11.10 -10.67
N TRP A 7 8.91 9.92 -11.16
CA TRP A 7 7.73 9.20 -10.62
C TRP A 7 7.93 8.83 -9.15
N ALA A 8 9.12 8.34 -8.79
CA ALA A 8 9.45 7.93 -7.42
C ALA A 8 9.33 9.11 -6.47
N ALA A 9 9.97 10.24 -6.78
CA ALA A 9 9.88 11.46 -5.96
C ALA A 9 8.45 12.01 -5.83
N ARG A 10 7.60 11.83 -6.85
CA ARG A 10 6.17 12.20 -6.75
C ARG A 10 5.41 11.24 -5.83
N LEU A 11 5.69 9.95 -5.92
CA LEU A 11 5.09 8.94 -5.04
C LEU A 11 5.53 9.18 -3.59
N ASP A 12 6.81 9.43 -3.34
CA ASP A 12 7.35 9.69 -1.99
C ASP A 12 6.64 10.88 -1.34
N ARG A 13 6.46 11.98 -2.07
CA ARG A 13 5.71 13.14 -1.56
C ARG A 13 4.24 12.83 -1.28
N ALA A 14 3.62 12.03 -2.13
CA ALA A 14 2.24 11.60 -1.93
C ALA A 14 2.12 10.73 -0.66
N LEU A 15 3.01 9.75 -0.49
CA LEU A 15 3.07 8.90 0.70
C LEU A 15 3.31 9.72 1.97
N GLN A 16 4.23 10.69 1.93
CA GLN A 16 4.49 11.58 3.06
C GLN A 16 3.26 12.43 3.43
N THR A 17 2.50 12.89 2.43
CA THR A 17 1.24 13.62 2.66
C THR A 17 0.20 12.73 3.31
N LEU A 18 0.06 11.49 2.83
CA LEU A 18 -0.88 10.50 3.35
C LEU A 18 -0.48 10.01 4.75
N ASP A 19 0.81 10.01 5.08
CA ASP A 19 1.32 9.67 6.40
C ASP A 19 0.92 10.71 7.47
N GLY A 20 0.59 11.94 7.06
CA GLY A 20 0.02 12.96 7.94
C GLY A 20 -1.45 12.73 8.33
N LEU A 21 -2.14 11.75 7.74
CA LEU A 21 -3.54 11.46 8.05
C LEU A 21 -3.71 10.87 9.45
N ALA A 22 -4.91 11.05 10.02
CA ALA A 22 -5.27 10.35 11.25
C ALA A 22 -5.23 8.82 11.02
N PHE A 23 -4.88 8.05 12.07
CA PHE A 23 -4.73 6.59 11.97
C PHE A 23 -5.98 5.90 11.39
N ARG A 24 -7.19 6.39 11.72
CA ARG A 24 -8.45 5.91 11.16
C ARG A 24 -8.50 6.05 9.63
N ASP A 25 -8.05 7.18 9.11
CA ASP A 25 -8.08 7.48 7.68
C ASP A 25 -7.01 6.70 6.93
N LYS A 26 -5.83 6.48 7.54
CA LYS A 26 -4.81 5.56 7.01
C LYS A 26 -5.37 4.14 6.86
N ARG A 27 -6.10 3.64 7.86
CA ARG A 27 -6.76 2.33 7.78
C ARG A 27 -7.79 2.27 6.65
N ARG A 28 -8.60 3.32 6.49
CA ARG A 28 -9.59 3.39 5.41
C ARG A 28 -8.91 3.40 4.03
N LEU A 29 -7.80 4.11 3.88
CA LEU A 29 -7.01 4.12 2.65
C LEU A 29 -6.47 2.73 2.32
N LEU A 30 -5.89 2.02 3.30
CA LEU A 30 -5.39 0.67 3.09
C LEU A 30 -6.52 -0.31 2.74
N GLN A 31 -7.70 -0.18 3.33
CA GLN A 31 -8.87 -0.97 2.95
C GLN A 31 -9.30 -0.71 1.50
N ALA A 32 -9.31 0.55 1.06
CA ALA A 32 -9.59 0.89 -0.33
C ALA A 32 -8.52 0.31 -1.28
N ALA A 33 -7.25 0.30 -0.87
CA ALA A 33 -6.17 -0.31 -1.63
C ALA A 33 -6.31 -1.84 -1.74
N VAL A 34 -6.77 -2.52 -0.68
CA VAL A 34 -7.13 -3.95 -0.74
C VAL A 34 -8.22 -4.20 -1.78
N VAL A 35 -9.32 -3.44 -1.72
CA VAL A 35 -10.41 -3.56 -2.71
C VAL A 35 -9.91 -3.31 -4.13
N THR A 36 -8.92 -2.42 -4.30
CA THR A 36 -8.33 -2.10 -5.60
C THR A 36 -7.53 -3.27 -6.18
N ILE A 37 -6.69 -3.94 -5.38
CA ILE A 37 -5.90 -5.10 -5.83
C ILE A 37 -6.74 -6.39 -5.94
N GLU A 38 -7.92 -6.42 -5.34
CA GLU A 38 -8.87 -7.54 -5.45
C GLU A 38 -9.84 -7.37 -6.63
N ALA A 39 -9.82 -6.22 -7.32
CA ALA A 39 -10.83 -5.85 -8.32
C ALA A 39 -10.87 -6.78 -9.54
N ASP A 40 -9.74 -7.41 -9.89
CA ASP A 40 -9.65 -8.38 -10.99
C ASP A 40 -9.90 -9.84 -10.54
N GLY A 41 -10.26 -10.03 -9.26
CA GLY A 41 -10.51 -11.33 -8.64
C GLY A 41 -9.25 -12.16 -8.39
N ARG A 42 -8.04 -11.60 -8.57
CA ARG A 42 -6.77 -12.32 -8.38
C ARG A 42 -5.69 -11.41 -7.81
N VAL A 43 -5.42 -11.56 -6.51
CA VAL A 43 -4.33 -10.82 -5.88
C VAL A 43 -2.97 -11.48 -6.15
N MET A 44 -2.12 -10.81 -6.94
CA MET A 44 -0.75 -11.23 -7.20
C MET A 44 0.16 -11.00 -5.98
N VAL A 45 1.26 -11.77 -5.90
CA VAL A 45 2.28 -11.57 -4.85
C VAL A 45 2.81 -10.13 -4.89
N SER A 46 3.08 -9.60 -6.09
CA SER A 46 3.56 -8.23 -6.29
C SER A 46 2.62 -7.17 -5.75
N GLU A 47 1.30 -7.37 -5.86
CA GLU A 47 0.30 -6.43 -5.37
C GLU A 47 0.20 -6.47 -3.84
N ARG A 48 0.33 -7.66 -3.24
CA ARG A 48 0.44 -7.79 -1.79
C ARG A 48 1.68 -7.11 -1.25
N GLU A 49 2.84 -7.32 -1.88
CA GLU A 49 4.07 -6.66 -1.45
C GLU A 49 4.00 -5.14 -1.65
N LEU A 50 3.37 -4.67 -2.74
CA LEU A 50 3.12 -3.25 -2.93
C LEU A 50 2.24 -2.67 -1.82
N LEU A 51 1.15 -3.36 -1.45
CA LEU A 51 0.29 -2.94 -0.34
C LEU A 51 1.04 -2.90 1.00
N ARG A 52 1.91 -3.89 1.26
CA ARG A 52 2.77 -3.90 2.46
C ARG A 52 3.76 -2.74 2.47
N ALA A 53 4.37 -2.42 1.33
CA ALA A 53 5.27 -1.28 1.19
C ALA A 53 4.53 0.04 1.46
N VAL A 54 3.30 0.19 0.94
CA VAL A 54 2.45 1.37 1.22
C VAL A 54 2.09 1.44 2.70
N ALA A 55 1.70 0.34 3.33
CA ALA A 55 1.37 0.32 4.76
C ALA A 55 2.58 0.68 5.64
N ALA A 56 3.77 0.19 5.29
CA ALA A 56 5.03 0.56 5.94
C ALA A 56 5.33 2.07 5.78
N ALA A 57 5.15 2.63 4.58
CA ALA A 57 5.34 4.06 4.31
C ALA A 57 4.35 4.96 5.08
N LEU A 58 3.17 4.44 5.44
CA LEU A 58 2.16 5.14 6.23
C LEU A 58 2.28 4.90 7.74
N HIS A 59 3.35 4.24 8.20
CA HIS A 59 3.55 3.84 9.60
C HIS A 59 2.36 3.08 10.19
N VAL A 60 1.67 2.29 9.37
CA VAL A 60 0.60 1.39 9.83
C VAL A 60 1.21 0.02 10.11
N PRO A 61 1.03 -0.55 11.31
CA PRO A 61 1.57 -1.86 11.63
C PRO A 61 0.93 -2.91 10.72
N VAL A 62 1.76 -3.55 9.88
CA VAL A 62 1.37 -4.74 9.12
C VAL A 62 1.63 -5.94 10.00
N VAL A 63 0.57 -6.59 10.47
CA VAL A 63 0.71 -7.87 11.16
C VAL A 63 1.12 -8.89 10.11
N PRO A 64 2.21 -9.67 10.31
CA PRO A 64 2.52 -10.77 9.42
C PRO A 64 1.32 -11.70 9.40
N ALA A 65 0.77 -11.95 8.21
CA ALA A 65 -0.21 -13.00 8.05
C ALA A 65 0.45 -14.27 8.58
N SER A 66 -0.16 -14.88 9.59
CA SER A 66 0.29 -16.14 10.15
C SER A 66 0.38 -17.13 9.00
N ASP A 67 1.58 -17.63 8.69
CA ASP A 67 1.77 -18.80 7.84
C ASP A 67 1.14 -20.00 8.57
N ASN A 68 -0.17 -20.16 8.43
CA ASN A 68 -0.91 -21.36 8.80
C ASN A 68 -1.43 -21.98 7.51
N THR A 69 -0.54 -22.74 6.85
CA THR A 69 -0.94 -23.82 5.96
C THR A 69 -0.57 -25.12 6.67
N ASN A 70 -1.57 -25.70 7.33
CA ASN A 70 -1.60 -27.12 7.67
C ASN A 70 -2.31 -27.89 6.54
#